data_AF-A0A2J7ZAF0-F1
#
_entry.id   AF-A0A2J7ZAF0-F1
#
_cell.length_a   1.000
_cell.length_b   1.000
_cell.length_c   1.000
_cell.angle_alpha   90.00
_cell.angle_beta   90.00
_cell.angle_gamma   90.00
#
_symmetry.space_group_name_H-M   'P 1'
#
loop_
_entity.id
_entity.type
_entity.pdbx_description
1 polymer ?
#
loop_
_entity_poly.entity_id
_entity_poly.type
_entity_poly.pdbx_seq_one_letter_code
_entity_poly.pdbx_strand_id
1 'polypeptide(L)'
;MSIQPVSKSEQFTANREWLAALHGTDSVDTITLDLPLFTEGVHYQCGDGCEPYGRVFSGVPVGKVAESGLYGPYDPEAHCGRQVLRGFVIAEAPFAPGQTRVPAALLWHGAVKASKVPGGIDVSQLVWHPRAGQIRFV
;
A
#
# COMPACT_ATOMS: atom_id res chain seq x y z
N MET A 1 -16.58 32.43 25.67
CA MET A 1 -15.61 31.68 24.84
C MET A 1 -16.29 31.40 23.51
N SER A 2 -15.77 31.93 22.40
CA SER A 2 -16.37 31.67 21.08
C SER A 2 -15.88 30.31 20.58
N ILE A 3 -16.78 29.33 20.51
CA ILE A 3 -16.52 28.02 19.89
C ILE A 3 -16.72 28.23 18.38
N GLN A 4 -15.71 28.80 17.70
CA GLN A 4 -15.78 28.90 16.25
C GLN A 4 -15.23 27.61 15.64
N PRO A 5 -16.00 26.94 14.76
CA PRO A 5 -15.49 25.78 14.06
C PRO A 5 -14.34 26.21 13.13
N VAL A 6 -13.20 25.54 13.27
CA VAL A 6 -12.04 25.70 12.40
C VAL A 6 -12.06 24.56 11.39
N SER A 7 -11.89 24.86 10.11
CA SER A 7 -11.72 23.85 9.05
C SER A 7 -10.33 23.99 8.41
N LYS A 8 -9.74 22.85 8.06
CA LYS A 8 -8.47 22.75 7.33
C LYS A 8 -8.73 21.91 6.08
N SER A 9 -8.10 22.28 4.98
CA SER A 9 -8.10 21.53 3.72
C SER A 9 -6.68 21.42 3.21
N GLU A 10 -6.27 20.22 2.83
CA GLU A 10 -4.98 19.93 2.21
C GLU A 10 -5.22 19.17 0.91
N GLN A 11 -4.32 19.37 -0.05
CA GLN A 11 -4.38 18.70 -1.34
C GLN A 11 -3.08 17.94 -1.56
N PHE A 12 -3.23 16.65 -1.82
CA PHE A 12 -2.13 15.78 -2.17
C PHE A 12 -2.36 15.27 -3.59
N THR A 13 -1.27 15.08 -4.33
CA THR A 13 -1.36 14.26 -5.54
C THR A 13 -1.40 12.80 -5.10
N ALA A 14 -2.08 11.93 -5.84
CA ALA A 14 -2.13 10.49 -5.52
C ALA A 14 -0.74 9.79 -5.59
N ASN A 15 0.32 10.54 -5.91
CA ASN A 15 1.72 10.12 -6.01
C ASN A 15 1.91 8.80 -6.77
N ARG A 16 1.23 8.67 -7.91
CA ARG A 16 1.23 7.45 -8.75
C ARG A 16 2.40 7.39 -9.73
N GLU A 17 3.54 8.01 -9.40
CA GLU A 17 4.73 7.96 -10.27
C GLU A 17 5.25 6.52 -10.47
N TRP A 18 4.97 5.64 -9.50
CA TRP A 18 5.24 4.21 -9.55
C TRP A 18 4.43 3.47 -10.62
N LEU A 19 3.27 3.99 -11.03
CA LEU A 19 2.40 3.33 -11.99
C LEU A 19 2.91 3.60 -13.41
N ALA A 20 3.45 2.56 -14.07
CA ALA A 20 4.01 2.70 -15.41
C ALA A 20 2.96 2.62 -16.53
N ALA A 21 1.82 1.97 -16.28
CA ALA A 21 0.73 1.82 -17.24
C ALA A 21 -0.63 1.80 -16.53
N LEU A 22 -1.69 2.23 -17.23
CA LEU A 22 -3.06 2.15 -16.74
C LEU A 22 -3.68 0.75 -16.82
N HIS A 23 -2.99 -0.21 -17.45
CA HIS A 23 -3.47 -1.57 -17.59
C HIS A 23 -3.63 -2.25 -16.22
N GLY A 24 -4.78 -2.88 -15.99
CA GLY A 24 -5.12 -3.58 -14.76
C GLY A 24 -5.69 -2.71 -13.66
N THR A 25 -5.72 -1.39 -13.84
CA THR A 25 -6.33 -0.46 -12.88
C THR A 25 -7.85 -0.58 -12.80
N ASP A 26 -8.47 -1.15 -13.84
CA ASP A 26 -9.90 -1.45 -13.96
C ASP A 26 -10.29 -2.81 -13.33
N SER A 27 -9.29 -3.66 -13.04
CA SER A 27 -9.50 -5.04 -12.61
C SER A 27 -8.66 -5.32 -11.36
N VAL A 28 -8.97 -4.60 -10.28
CA VAL A 28 -8.27 -4.67 -8.99
C VAL A 28 -8.99 -5.58 -7.98
N ASP A 29 -8.23 -6.16 -7.06
CA ASP A 29 -8.77 -6.98 -5.98
C ASP A 29 -8.97 -6.17 -4.70
N THR A 30 -10.06 -6.41 -3.98
CA THR A 30 -10.28 -5.84 -2.65
C THR A 30 -9.48 -6.62 -1.61
N ILE A 31 -8.65 -5.92 -0.84
CA ILE A 31 -7.81 -6.50 0.21
C ILE A 31 -7.99 -5.77 1.54
N THR A 32 -7.53 -6.40 2.62
CA THR A 32 -7.42 -5.78 3.94
C THR A 32 -5.97 -5.81 4.38
N LEU A 33 -5.41 -4.63 4.64
CA LEU A 33 -4.07 -4.42 5.14
C LEU A 33 -4.03 -4.61 6.66
N ASP A 34 -2.97 -5.22 7.14
CA ASP A 34 -2.64 -5.36 8.56
C ASP A 34 -1.67 -4.24 8.96
N LEU A 35 -2.22 -3.09 9.36
CA LEU A 35 -1.47 -1.84 9.59
C LEU A 35 -0.29 -2.00 10.56
N PRO A 36 -0.37 -2.79 11.66
CA PRO A 36 0.75 -3.06 12.56
C PRO A 36 2.00 -3.67 11.90
N LEU A 37 1.88 -4.30 10.73
CA LEU A 37 3.03 -4.83 9.99
C LEU A 37 3.73 -3.76 9.14
N PHE A 38 3.10 -2.61 8.93
CA PHE A 38 3.66 -1.52 8.15
C PHE A 38 4.49 -0.58 9.02
N THR A 39 5.35 0.21 8.39
CA THR A 39 6.25 1.14 9.04
C THR A 39 5.84 2.55 8.66
N GLU A 40 5.60 3.38 9.67
CA GLU A 40 5.28 4.79 9.49
C GLU A 40 6.44 5.55 8.83
N GLY A 41 6.12 6.53 7.98
CA GLY A 41 7.08 7.29 7.17
C GLY A 41 7.59 6.55 5.94
N VAL A 42 7.43 5.21 5.89
CA VAL A 42 7.84 4.37 4.75
C VAL A 42 6.63 3.94 3.93
N HIS A 43 5.62 3.35 4.59
CA HIS A 43 4.44 2.79 3.92
C HIS A 43 3.16 3.58 4.18
N TYR A 44 3.10 4.27 5.32
CA TYR A 44 1.95 5.07 5.71
C TYR A 44 2.40 6.28 6.53
N GLN A 45 1.50 7.25 6.69
CA GLN A 45 1.67 8.39 7.58
C GLN A 45 0.45 8.49 8.49
N CYS A 46 0.64 8.66 9.80
CA CYS A 46 -0.46 9.02 10.69
C CYS A 46 -0.89 10.48 10.45
N GLY A 47 -2.13 10.81 10.80
CA GLY A 47 -2.53 12.21 10.86
C GLY A 47 -1.78 12.92 11.99
N ASP A 48 -1.31 14.13 11.73
CA ASP A 48 -0.67 15.00 12.73
C ASP A 48 -1.63 16.11 13.18
N GLY A 49 -1.58 16.48 14.47
CA GLY A 49 -2.30 17.62 15.01
C GLY A 49 -3.82 17.56 14.83
N CYS A 50 -4.38 18.41 13.95
CA CYS A 50 -5.81 18.46 13.64
C CYS A 50 -6.24 17.53 12.50
N GLU A 51 -5.35 16.70 11.96
CA GLU A 51 -5.64 15.76 10.87
C GLU A 51 -6.18 14.45 11.45
N PRO A 52 -7.49 14.17 11.35
CA PRO A 52 -8.09 13.08 12.09
C PRO A 52 -7.85 11.71 11.45
N TYR A 53 -7.20 11.61 10.29
CA TYR A 53 -6.99 10.35 9.56
C TYR A 53 -5.54 10.22 9.12
N GLY A 54 -5.01 9.00 9.24
CA GLY A 54 -3.77 8.62 8.56
C GLY A 54 -4.05 8.09 7.16
N ARG A 55 -3.00 7.89 6.37
CA ARG A 55 -3.09 7.31 5.03
C ARG A 55 -1.97 6.33 4.74
N VAL A 56 -2.33 5.20 4.13
CA VAL A 56 -1.36 4.29 3.49
C VAL A 56 -1.05 4.81 2.11
N PHE A 57 0.23 4.88 1.75
CA PHE A 57 0.67 5.42 0.46
C PHE A 57 0.25 4.53 -0.71
N SER A 58 -0.02 5.16 -1.86
CA SER A 58 -0.22 4.45 -3.12
C SER A 58 1.11 3.88 -3.61
N GLY A 59 1.09 2.64 -4.09
CA GLY A 59 2.26 1.95 -4.64
C GLY A 59 3.02 1.11 -3.64
N VAL A 60 2.54 0.96 -2.40
CA VAL A 60 3.19 0.08 -1.42
C VAL A 60 3.11 -1.38 -1.90
N PRO A 61 4.26 -2.10 -1.97
CA PRO A 61 4.28 -3.51 -2.35
C PRO A 61 3.78 -4.37 -1.19
N VAL A 62 2.88 -5.31 -1.47
CA VAL A 62 2.27 -6.14 -0.43
C VAL A 62 2.39 -7.64 -0.69
N GLY A 63 2.49 -8.39 0.40
CA GLY A 63 2.40 -9.85 0.46
C GLY A 63 1.26 -10.27 1.37
N LYS A 64 0.74 -11.48 1.16
CA LYS A 64 -0.37 -12.03 1.97
C LYS A 64 0.18 -12.87 3.12
N VAL A 65 -0.20 -12.54 4.34
CA VAL A 65 0.07 -13.35 5.53
C VAL A 65 -0.77 -14.62 5.45
N ALA A 66 -0.13 -15.78 5.51
CA ALA A 66 -0.77 -17.08 5.30
C ALA A 66 -1.80 -17.40 6.40
N GLU A 67 -1.48 -17.06 7.65
CA GLU A 67 -2.30 -17.37 8.81
C GLU A 67 -3.53 -16.46 8.93
N SER A 68 -3.34 -15.14 8.89
CA SER A 68 -4.44 -14.18 9.05
C SER A 68 -5.23 -13.94 7.76
N GLY A 69 -4.62 -14.23 6.61
CA GLY A 69 -5.17 -13.86 5.30
C GLY A 69 -5.13 -12.35 5.00
N LEU A 70 -4.57 -11.55 5.91
CA LEU A 70 -4.38 -10.11 5.73
C LEU A 70 -3.11 -9.81 4.93
N TYR A 71 -2.97 -8.57 4.50
CA TYR A 71 -1.86 -8.12 3.68
C TYR A 71 -0.91 -7.23 4.48
N GLY A 72 0.38 -7.55 4.42
CA GLY A 72 1.46 -6.72 4.98
C GLY A 72 2.42 -6.29 3.89
N PRO A 73 3.44 -5.48 4.21
CA PRO A 73 4.46 -5.11 3.25
C PRO A 73 5.19 -6.36 2.74
N TYR A 74 5.53 -6.35 1.45
CA TYR A 74 6.36 -7.37 0.83
C TYR A 74 7.72 -7.43 1.52
N ASP A 75 8.17 -8.64 1.82
CA ASP A 75 9.41 -8.88 2.56
C ASP A 75 9.97 -10.25 2.15
N PRO A 76 11.04 -10.29 1.33
CA PRO A 76 11.59 -11.54 0.82
C PRO A 76 12.14 -12.46 1.91
N GLU A 77 12.52 -11.90 3.07
CA GLU A 77 13.07 -12.64 4.21
C GLU A 77 11.96 -13.13 5.17
N ALA A 78 10.71 -12.75 4.93
CA ALA A 78 9.60 -13.22 5.74
C ALA A 78 9.35 -14.73 5.57
N HIS A 79 8.84 -15.37 6.62
CA HIS A 79 8.41 -16.77 6.60
C HIS A 79 6.90 -16.95 6.78
N CYS A 80 6.14 -15.85 6.80
CA CYS A 80 4.69 -15.84 7.05
C CYS A 80 3.84 -15.74 5.77
N GLY A 81 4.43 -15.89 4.58
CA GLY A 81 3.76 -15.77 3.28
C GLY A 81 3.96 -14.42 2.58
N ARG A 82 4.49 -13.41 3.30
CA ARG A 82 4.80 -12.07 2.75
C ARG A 82 5.99 -12.06 1.80
N GLN A 83 6.77 -13.14 1.74
CA GLN A 83 7.84 -13.34 0.76
C GLN A 83 7.36 -13.49 -0.68
N VAL A 84 6.05 -13.58 -0.91
CA VAL A 84 5.48 -13.57 -2.25
C VAL A 84 4.77 -12.26 -2.52
N LEU A 85 5.28 -11.50 -3.49
CA LEU A 85 4.66 -10.25 -3.95
C LEU A 85 3.28 -10.56 -4.55
N ARG A 86 2.22 -10.05 -3.92
CA ARG A 86 0.84 -10.16 -4.41
C ARG A 86 0.46 -9.01 -5.31
N GLY A 87 1.11 -7.86 -5.17
CA GLY A 87 0.85 -6.68 -5.98
C GLY A 87 1.10 -5.39 -5.20
N PHE A 88 0.44 -4.33 -5.63
CA PHE A 88 0.64 -2.97 -5.12
C PHE A 88 -0.67 -2.32 -4.69
N VAL A 89 -0.63 -1.50 -3.65
CA VAL A 89 -1.80 -0.71 -3.21
C VAL A 89 -2.07 0.40 -4.25
N ILE A 90 -3.16 0.30 -5.01
CA ILE A 90 -3.36 1.18 -6.18
C ILE A 90 -3.72 2.62 -5.83
N ALA A 91 -4.45 2.83 -4.73
CA ALA A 91 -4.92 4.12 -4.28
C ALA A 91 -4.55 4.31 -2.82
N GLU A 92 -4.25 5.56 -2.43
CA GLU A 92 -4.04 5.87 -1.02
C GLU A 92 -5.28 5.46 -0.22
N ALA A 93 -5.04 4.75 0.88
CA ALA A 93 -6.11 4.22 1.72
C ALA A 93 -6.13 5.01 3.05
N PRO A 94 -7.15 5.84 3.29
CA PRO A 94 -7.29 6.55 4.55
C PRO A 94 -7.69 5.58 5.67
N PHE A 95 -7.24 5.86 6.90
CA PHE A 95 -7.60 5.09 8.09
C PHE A 95 -7.79 6.00 9.30
N ALA A 96 -8.68 5.57 10.21
CA ALA A 96 -8.93 6.29 11.46
C ALA A 96 -7.84 5.98 12.51
N PRO A 97 -7.58 6.88 13.47
CA PRO A 97 -6.59 6.66 14.51
C PRO A 97 -6.93 5.41 15.33
N GLY A 98 -5.93 4.56 15.58
CA GLY A 98 -6.13 3.28 16.28
C GLY A 98 -6.71 2.15 15.42
N GLN A 99 -7.02 2.39 14.15
CA GLN A 99 -7.47 1.34 13.23
C GLN A 99 -6.29 0.43 12.86
N THR A 100 -6.44 -0.88 13.08
CA THR A 100 -5.40 -1.87 12.76
C THR A 100 -5.60 -2.55 11.41
N ARG A 101 -6.80 -2.44 10.83
CA ARG A 101 -7.18 -3.08 9.57
C ARG A 101 -7.65 -2.05 8.57
N VAL A 102 -6.97 -1.91 7.44
CA VAL A 102 -7.28 -0.87 6.45
C VAL A 102 -7.74 -1.53 5.14
N PRO A 103 -8.97 -1.26 4.66
CA PRO A 103 -9.40 -1.73 3.36
C PRO A 103 -8.61 -1.02 2.25
N ALA A 104 -8.13 -1.77 1.27
CA ALA A 104 -7.38 -1.22 0.14
C ALA A 104 -7.69 -1.99 -1.14
N ALA A 105 -7.33 -1.41 -2.29
CA ALA A 105 -7.41 -2.06 -3.58
C ALA A 105 -6.01 -2.46 -4.06
N LEU A 106 -5.90 -3.70 -4.55
CA LEU A 106 -4.68 -4.33 -4.99
C LEU A 106 -4.60 -4.33 -6.52
N LEU A 107 -3.56 -3.71 -7.05
CA LEU A 107 -3.12 -3.91 -8.42
C LEU A 107 -2.31 -5.22 -8.48
N TRP A 108 -2.91 -6.27 -9.00
CA TRP A 108 -2.27 -7.59 -9.12
C TRP A 108 -1.66 -7.84 -10.51
N HIS A 109 -2.00 -7.06 -11.54
CA HIS A 109 -1.37 -7.13 -12.85
C HIS A 109 -1.18 -5.74 -13.47
N GLY A 110 -0.21 -5.61 -14.38
CA GLY A 110 0.11 -4.33 -15.03
C GLY A 110 1.62 -4.07 -15.10
N ALA A 111 2.00 -2.80 -15.12
CA ALA A 111 3.40 -2.38 -15.16
C ALA A 111 3.74 -1.34 -14.08
N VAL A 112 4.91 -1.49 -13.45
CA VAL A 112 5.36 -0.69 -12.30
C VAL A 112 6.79 -0.21 -12.49
N LYS A 113 7.04 1.07 -12.19
CA LYS A 113 8.40 1.66 -12.15
C LYS A 113 9.04 1.35 -10.80
N ALA A 114 9.99 0.41 -10.76
CA ALA A 114 10.56 -0.08 -9.50
C ALA A 114 11.23 1.04 -8.68
N SER A 115 11.88 1.99 -9.35
CA SER A 115 12.59 3.12 -8.73
C SER A 115 11.68 4.15 -8.04
N LYS A 116 10.36 4.07 -8.24
CA LYS A 116 9.37 4.99 -7.69
C LYS A 116 8.43 4.34 -6.68
N VAL A 117 8.65 3.06 -6.36
CA VAL A 117 7.85 2.33 -5.37
C VAL A 117 8.15 2.86 -3.95
N PRO A 118 7.14 3.29 -3.18
CA PRO A 118 7.30 3.65 -1.78
C PRO A 118 7.81 2.45 -0.96
N GLY A 119 8.80 2.69 -0.10
CA GLY A 119 9.50 1.63 0.64
C GLY A 119 10.55 0.88 -0.17
N GLY A 120 10.63 1.13 -1.49
CA GLY A 120 11.55 0.45 -2.39
C GLY A 120 11.12 -0.98 -2.70
N ILE A 121 11.71 -1.53 -3.76
CA ILE A 121 11.59 -2.94 -4.10
C ILE A 121 12.86 -3.40 -4.83
N ASP A 122 13.48 -4.47 -4.34
CA ASP A 122 14.58 -5.12 -5.05
C ASP A 122 14.01 -6.19 -5.99
N VAL A 123 14.00 -5.86 -7.28
CA VAL A 123 13.49 -6.76 -8.33
C VAL A 123 14.31 -8.03 -8.49
N SER A 124 15.56 -8.05 -8.01
CA SER A 124 16.42 -9.24 -8.07
C SER A 124 16.05 -10.32 -7.06
N GLN A 125 15.35 -9.95 -5.99
CA GLN A 125 14.88 -10.86 -4.94
C GLN A 125 13.48 -11.43 -5.24
N LEU A 126 12.85 -11.04 -6.35
CA LEU A 126 11.53 -11.52 -6.73
C LEU A 126 11.60 -12.96 -7.23
N VAL A 127 10.91 -13.85 -6.51
CA VAL A 127 10.79 -15.25 -6.88
C VAL A 127 9.44 -15.50 -7.56
N TRP A 128 9.46 -16.23 -8.66
CA TRP A 128 8.23 -16.67 -9.32
C TRP A 128 7.37 -17.50 -8.36
N HIS A 129 6.06 -17.24 -8.36
CA HIS A 129 5.09 -18.03 -7.59
C HIS A 129 3.74 -17.99 -8.31
N PRO A 130 2.97 -19.10 -8.35
CA PRO A 130 1.71 -19.18 -9.11
C PRO A 130 0.62 -18.21 -8.62
N ARG A 131 0.75 -17.74 -7.37
CA ARG A 131 -0.15 -16.77 -6.73
C ARG A 131 0.43 -15.34 -6.69
N ALA A 132 1.61 -15.12 -7.26
CA ALA A 132 2.21 -13.77 -7.30
C ALA A 132 1.44 -12.85 -8.25
N GLY A 133 1.58 -11.55 -8.05
CA GLY A 133 1.09 -10.56 -9.01
C GLY A 133 1.80 -10.70 -10.37
N GLN A 134 1.06 -10.49 -11.46
CA GLN A 134 1.57 -10.46 -12.83
C GLN A 134 2.01 -9.04 -13.19
N ILE A 135 3.10 -8.60 -12.56
CA ILE A 135 3.61 -7.23 -12.72
C ILE A 135 4.88 -7.24 -13.57
N ARG A 136 4.89 -6.38 -14.60
CA ARG A 136 6.10 -6.05 -15.35
C ARG A 136 6.80 -4.86 -14.69
N PHE A 137 8.06 -5.03 -14.32
CA PHE A 137 8.89 -3.94 -13.82
C PHE A 137 9.58 -3.20 -14.98
N VAL A 138 9.65 -1.87 -14.85
CA VAL A 138 10.39 -0.96 -15.75
C VAL A 138 11.25 0.02 -14.95
#